data_AF-A0A349H4D7-F1
#
_entry.id   AF-A0A349H4D7-F1
#
_cell.length_a   1.000
_cell.length_b   1.000
_cell.length_c   1.000
_cell.angle_alpha   90.00
_cell.angle_beta   90.00
_cell.angle_gamma   90.00
#
_symmetry.space_group_name_H-M   'P 1'
#
loop_
_entity.id
_entity.type
_entity.pdbx_description
1 polymer ?
#
loop_
_entity_poly.entity_id
_entity_poly.type
_entity_poly.pdbx_seq_one_letter_code
_entity_poly.pdbx_strand_id
1 'polypeptide(L)'
;MNTYVILGIPFNNVSFEDTVEWVRQRVRSRQPAYIATANMDFVTQAWRDPELQRILLEADLVVADGIPIVWLSRILGYPLKERVTGSDLVPMFAALAARENFSLYGLGGAEGVAENALNTLAVRFPGMRIAGFYSPPKAEITDMDNAGILARLAKANPDILLVAFGGPKQEKWCNMHIRNWAVPVSIGIGGSLDFIAGAQKRAPRWVQRLALEWLWRMLSNPRRLFRRYISNMGFFFGALARLLWLRWGPIPKAANADLLTEVPEAARASVQQVACPAANATPRDMDAFRTACETNPDRPLVVDMGTRAWLDSRELGEMLALNKRCRAAHRWLCVLAPHARLANMLRFVRLDRYIQVATDMQDALRRLHAWSQSNKDGCIRMESDRRLRVVLPAELTAASVARFKDTLDGAWTPAAEVSGIAVDASGVTFLDSAGVGFLVALRKMSVPLPGGFRCAGFHGNARQTLAIARLETLFTDDAPGIGATP
;
A
#
# COMPACT_ATOMS: atom_id res chain seq x y z
N MET A 1 -18.03 -4.58 -5.17
CA MET A 1 -17.38 -5.84 -4.76
C MET A 1 -17.18 -5.81 -3.25
N ASN A 2 -17.61 -6.86 -2.54
CA ASN A 2 -17.39 -6.93 -1.09
C ASN A 2 -15.90 -7.07 -0.79
N THR A 3 -15.45 -6.44 0.29
CA THR A 3 -14.06 -6.48 0.74
C THR A 3 -14.03 -6.97 2.17
N TYR A 4 -13.20 -7.95 2.45
CA TYR A 4 -13.02 -8.52 3.78
C TYR A 4 -11.63 -8.22 4.29
N VAL A 5 -11.55 -7.62 5.47
CA VAL A 5 -10.26 -7.34 6.12
C VAL A 5 -9.80 -8.54 6.90
N ILE A 6 -8.61 -9.03 6.54
CA ILE A 6 -7.96 -10.17 7.15
C ILE A 6 -6.60 -9.69 7.66
N LEU A 7 -6.45 -9.63 8.99
CA LEU A 7 -5.24 -9.18 9.67
C LEU A 7 -4.70 -7.84 9.13
N GLY A 8 -5.60 -6.89 8.89
CA GLY A 8 -5.23 -5.53 8.47
C GLY A 8 -5.02 -5.35 6.97
N ILE A 9 -5.23 -6.38 6.16
CA ILE A 9 -5.17 -6.32 4.70
C ILE A 9 -6.57 -6.55 4.11
N PRO A 10 -7.04 -5.68 3.20
CA PRO A 10 -8.31 -5.88 2.52
C PRO A 10 -8.15 -6.93 1.43
N PHE A 11 -9.04 -7.91 1.38
CA PHE A 11 -9.16 -8.87 0.29
C PHE A 11 -10.52 -8.71 -0.36
N ASN A 12 -10.54 -8.55 -1.68
CA ASN A 12 -11.78 -8.50 -2.43
C ASN A 12 -12.36 -9.92 -2.56
N ASN A 13 -13.66 -10.06 -2.29
CA ASN A 13 -14.34 -11.33 -2.35
C ASN A 13 -14.77 -11.67 -3.78
N VAL A 14 -13.80 -12.08 -4.61
CA VAL A 14 -13.95 -12.30 -6.05
C VAL A 14 -13.50 -13.70 -6.47
N SER A 15 -14.08 -14.22 -7.55
CA SER A 15 -13.55 -15.37 -8.29
C SER A 15 -12.55 -14.94 -9.38
N PHE A 16 -11.98 -15.91 -10.09
CA PHE A 16 -11.20 -15.70 -11.29
C PHE A 16 -12.03 -15.00 -12.37
N GLU A 17 -13.27 -15.43 -12.60
CA GLU A 17 -14.19 -14.82 -13.57
C GLU A 17 -14.52 -13.38 -13.19
N ASP A 18 -14.86 -13.13 -11.91
CA ASP A 18 -15.09 -11.77 -11.41
C ASP A 18 -13.87 -10.87 -11.63
N THR A 19 -12.66 -11.41 -11.43
CA THR A 19 -11.40 -10.69 -11.60
C THR A 19 -11.14 -10.36 -13.08
N VAL A 20 -11.34 -11.32 -13.98
CA VAL A 20 -11.17 -11.12 -15.42
C VAL A 20 -12.18 -10.12 -15.97
N GLU A 21 -13.44 -10.19 -15.55
CA GLU A 21 -14.46 -9.23 -15.96
C GLU A 21 -14.16 -7.82 -15.42
N TRP A 22 -13.67 -7.71 -14.18
CA TRP A 22 -13.24 -6.43 -13.63
C TRP A 22 -12.07 -5.83 -14.42
N VAL A 23 -11.07 -6.65 -14.79
CA VAL A 23 -9.95 -6.22 -15.65
C VAL A 23 -10.45 -5.75 -17.00
N ARG A 24 -11.36 -6.51 -17.62
CA ARG A 24 -11.97 -6.13 -18.90
C ARG A 24 -12.64 -4.76 -18.83
N GLN A 25 -13.41 -4.49 -17.78
CA GLN A 25 -14.07 -3.18 -17.58
C GLN A 25 -13.05 -2.06 -17.35
N ARG A 26 -11.99 -2.31 -16.56
CA ARG A 26 -10.92 -1.32 -16.30
C ARG A 26 -10.13 -0.98 -17.56
N VAL A 27 -9.77 -2.00 -18.34
CA VAL A 27 -9.08 -1.80 -19.62
C VAL A 27 -9.96 -1.01 -20.59
N ARG A 28 -11.24 -1.38 -20.76
CA ARG A 28 -12.17 -0.66 -21.66
C ARG A 28 -12.39 0.80 -21.26
N SER A 29 -12.52 1.06 -19.96
CA SER A 29 -12.68 2.43 -19.43
C SER A 29 -11.37 3.22 -19.36
N ARG A 30 -10.24 2.58 -19.64
CA ARG A 30 -8.87 3.10 -19.48
C ARG A 30 -8.61 3.76 -18.13
N GLN A 31 -9.29 3.29 -17.08
CA GLN A 31 -9.08 3.76 -15.72
C GLN A 31 -7.92 2.98 -15.10
N PRO A 32 -6.78 3.64 -14.81
CA PRO A 32 -5.62 2.97 -14.24
C PRO A 32 -5.99 2.25 -12.95
N ALA A 33 -5.54 1.01 -12.83
CA ALA A 33 -5.86 0.16 -11.70
C ALA A 33 -4.67 -0.74 -11.35
N TYR A 34 -4.44 -0.91 -10.05
CA TYR A 34 -3.42 -1.82 -9.53
C TYR A 34 -4.04 -3.05 -8.85
N ILE A 35 -3.55 -4.23 -9.25
CA ILE A 35 -3.94 -5.51 -8.67
C ILE A 35 -2.78 -6.11 -7.87
N ALA A 36 -3.04 -6.44 -6.61
CA ALA A 36 -2.12 -7.18 -5.75
C ALA A 36 -2.61 -8.63 -5.56
N THR A 37 -1.74 -9.61 -5.80
CA THR A 37 -2.00 -11.03 -5.53
C THR A 37 -1.45 -11.41 -4.16
N ALA A 38 -2.14 -11.00 -3.10
CA ALA A 38 -1.63 -11.11 -1.75
C ALA A 38 -1.82 -12.52 -1.17
N ASN A 39 -0.79 -13.01 -0.50
CA ASN A 39 -0.81 -14.27 0.25
C ASN A 39 -0.33 -14.04 1.69
N MET A 40 -0.16 -15.11 2.47
CA MET A 40 0.22 -15.02 3.89
C MET A 40 1.57 -14.32 4.11
N ASP A 41 2.48 -14.41 3.14
CA ASP A 41 3.77 -13.74 3.20
C ASP A 41 3.61 -12.22 3.13
N PHE A 42 2.73 -11.74 2.25
CA PHE A 42 2.39 -10.31 2.12
C PHE A 42 1.79 -9.76 3.41
N VAL A 43 0.86 -10.49 4.02
CA VAL A 43 0.24 -10.07 5.29
C VAL A 43 1.29 -9.97 6.40
N THR A 44 2.19 -10.96 6.49
CA THR A 44 3.28 -10.98 7.49
C THR A 44 4.26 -9.83 7.27
N GLN A 45 4.63 -9.56 6.01
CA GLN A 45 5.51 -8.46 5.66
C GLN A 45 4.87 -7.10 5.92
N ALA A 46 3.60 -6.90 5.55
CA ALA A 46 2.89 -5.63 5.72
C ALA A 46 2.74 -5.21 7.20
N TRP A 47 2.74 -6.14 8.14
CA TRP A 47 2.78 -5.78 9.57
C TRP A 47 4.09 -5.08 9.98
N ARG A 48 5.18 -5.43 9.29
CA ARG A 48 6.54 -4.91 9.52
C ARG A 48 6.90 -3.79 8.56
N ASP A 49 6.20 -3.65 7.44
CA ASP A 49 6.46 -2.67 6.39
C ASP A 49 5.22 -1.78 6.19
N PRO A 50 5.21 -0.57 6.81
CA PRO A 50 4.09 0.37 6.70
C PRO A 50 3.79 0.79 5.26
N GLU A 51 4.81 0.88 4.40
CA GLU A 51 4.63 1.21 2.99
C GLU A 51 3.89 0.08 2.26
N LEU A 52 4.35 -1.17 2.41
CA LEU A 52 3.67 -2.31 1.79
C LEU A 52 2.21 -2.41 2.26
N GLN A 53 1.96 -2.18 3.54
CA GLN A 53 0.59 -2.15 4.07
C GLN A 53 -0.25 -1.07 3.40
N ARG A 54 0.27 0.16 3.28
CA ARG A 54 -0.40 1.28 2.61
C ARG A 54 -0.71 0.94 1.16
N ILE A 55 0.24 0.34 0.44
CA ILE A 55 0.07 -0.08 -0.96
C ILE A 55 -1.09 -1.05 -1.10
N LEU A 56 -1.17 -2.08 -0.24
CA LEU A 56 -2.24 -3.06 -0.25
C LEU A 56 -3.60 -2.45 0.16
N LEU A 57 -3.61 -1.54 1.13
CA LEU A 57 -4.82 -0.84 1.56
C LEU A 57 -5.42 0.06 0.48
N GLU A 58 -4.57 0.61 -0.38
CA GLU A 58 -4.96 1.52 -1.44
C GLU A 58 -5.03 0.88 -2.82
N ALA A 59 -4.66 -0.40 -2.98
CA ALA A 59 -4.82 -1.14 -4.22
C ALA A 59 -6.29 -1.16 -4.67
N ASP A 60 -6.52 -1.29 -5.97
CA ASP A 60 -7.87 -1.28 -6.54
C ASP A 60 -8.51 -2.66 -6.51
N LEU A 61 -7.66 -3.70 -6.54
CA LEU A 61 -8.06 -5.07 -6.29
C LEU A 61 -6.95 -5.83 -5.56
N VAL A 62 -7.29 -6.48 -4.45
CA VAL A 62 -6.43 -7.41 -3.72
C VAL A 62 -7.07 -8.78 -3.77
N VAL A 63 -6.47 -9.70 -4.53
CA VAL A 63 -6.95 -11.07 -4.68
C VAL A 63 -6.22 -12.02 -3.74
N ALA A 64 -6.91 -13.05 -3.26
CA ALA A 64 -6.35 -14.02 -2.33
C ALA A 64 -5.58 -15.14 -3.05
N ASP A 65 -4.26 -15.01 -3.11
CA ASP A 65 -3.35 -15.95 -3.81
C ASP A 65 -3.01 -17.20 -2.97
N GLY A 66 -3.25 -17.15 -1.65
CA GLY A 66 -2.88 -18.23 -0.72
C GLY A 66 -4.08 -18.93 -0.05
N ILE A 67 -4.04 -20.26 0.01
CA ILE A 67 -5.02 -21.07 0.79
C ILE A 67 -5.14 -20.62 2.26
N PRO A 68 -4.06 -20.28 2.99
CA PRO A 68 -4.19 -19.82 4.38
C PRO A 68 -5.10 -18.59 4.53
N ILE A 69 -5.13 -17.68 3.55
CA ILE A 69 -6.01 -16.50 3.57
C ILE A 69 -7.47 -16.94 3.44
N VAL A 70 -7.76 -17.87 2.52
CA VAL A 70 -9.11 -18.43 2.34
C VAL A 70 -9.57 -19.15 3.62
N TRP A 71 -8.70 -19.93 4.26
CA TRP A 71 -9.03 -20.55 5.55
C TRP A 71 -9.32 -19.53 6.65
N LEU A 72 -8.48 -18.51 6.76
CA LEU A 72 -8.68 -17.47 7.76
C LEU A 72 -10.01 -16.73 7.55
N SER A 73 -10.36 -16.44 6.30
CA SER A 73 -11.65 -15.81 5.97
C SER A 73 -12.84 -16.64 6.47
N ARG A 74 -12.78 -17.98 6.35
CA ARG A 74 -13.80 -18.91 6.86
C ARG A 74 -13.87 -18.91 8.38
N ILE A 75 -12.72 -18.96 9.05
CA ILE A 75 -12.64 -18.92 10.52
C ILE A 75 -13.21 -17.61 11.08
N LEU A 76 -13.01 -16.49 10.37
CA LEU A 76 -13.55 -15.19 10.75
C LEU A 76 -15.04 -14.99 10.45
N GLY A 77 -15.68 -15.99 9.81
CA GLY A 77 -17.11 -15.98 9.48
C GLY A 77 -17.47 -15.33 8.13
N TYR A 78 -16.47 -14.89 7.35
CA TYR A 78 -16.65 -14.21 6.06
C TYR A 78 -15.86 -14.93 4.97
N PRO A 79 -16.35 -16.07 4.47
CA PRO A 79 -15.62 -16.89 3.52
C PRO A 79 -15.40 -16.14 2.20
N LEU A 80 -14.14 -16.07 1.77
CA LEU A 80 -13.79 -15.69 0.41
C LEU A 80 -14.29 -16.77 -0.57
N LYS A 81 -14.79 -16.35 -1.74
CA LYS A 81 -15.34 -17.21 -2.80
C LYS A 81 -14.36 -18.33 -3.15
N GLU A 82 -13.11 -17.96 -3.47
CA GLU A 82 -12.07 -18.91 -3.81
C GLU A 82 -10.66 -18.33 -3.67
N ARG A 83 -9.65 -19.16 -3.98
CA ARG A 83 -8.24 -18.74 -4.08
C ARG A 83 -7.94 -18.34 -5.53
N VAL A 84 -7.62 -17.07 -5.73
CA VAL A 84 -7.31 -16.48 -7.04
C VAL A 84 -5.82 -16.20 -7.11
N THR A 85 -5.08 -17.02 -7.89
CA THR A 85 -3.62 -16.91 -7.98
C THR A 85 -3.17 -16.04 -9.16
N GLY A 86 -2.07 -15.31 -8.97
CA GLY A 86 -1.46 -14.54 -10.07
C GLY A 86 -1.04 -15.45 -11.25
N SER A 87 -0.52 -16.63 -10.95
CA SER A 87 -0.07 -17.59 -11.97
C SER A 87 -1.19 -18.16 -12.83
N ASP A 88 -2.40 -18.27 -12.28
CA ASP A 88 -3.57 -18.74 -13.02
C ASP A 88 -4.27 -17.59 -13.75
N LEU A 89 -4.19 -16.36 -13.22
CA LEU A 89 -4.73 -15.16 -13.86
C LEU A 89 -4.00 -14.80 -15.18
N VAL A 90 -2.68 -14.96 -15.25
CA VAL A 90 -1.91 -14.55 -16.45
C VAL A 90 -2.41 -15.24 -17.74
N PRO A 91 -2.58 -16.57 -17.81
CA PRO A 91 -3.20 -17.22 -18.97
C PRO A 91 -4.64 -16.77 -19.24
N MET A 92 -5.42 -16.41 -18.21
CA MET A 92 -6.79 -15.91 -18.41
C MET A 92 -6.80 -14.50 -19.00
N PHE A 93 -5.85 -13.64 -18.61
CA PHE A 93 -5.66 -12.33 -19.21
C PHE A 93 -5.17 -12.44 -20.66
N ALA A 94 -4.32 -13.41 -20.97
CA ALA A 94 -3.94 -13.71 -22.36
C ALA A 94 -5.16 -14.13 -23.21
N ALA A 95 -6.02 -15.00 -22.68
CA ALA A 95 -7.27 -15.40 -23.33
C ALA A 95 -8.24 -14.22 -23.50
N LEU A 96 -8.36 -13.35 -22.49
CA LEU A 96 -9.14 -12.11 -22.56
C LEU A 96 -8.59 -11.19 -23.66
N ALA A 97 -7.28 -10.99 -23.70
CA ALA A 97 -6.61 -10.13 -24.66
C ALA A 97 -6.77 -10.62 -26.10
N ALA A 98 -6.73 -11.93 -26.35
CA ALA A 98 -7.02 -12.50 -27.66
C ALA A 98 -8.47 -12.23 -28.12
N ARG A 99 -9.43 -12.24 -27.19
CA ARG A 99 -10.86 -12.02 -27.49
C ARG A 99 -11.22 -10.55 -27.68
N GLU A 100 -10.62 -9.68 -26.89
CA GLU A 100 -10.95 -8.25 -26.80
C GLU A 100 -9.93 -7.35 -27.52
N ASN A 101 -8.93 -7.95 -28.16
CA ASN A 101 -7.83 -7.25 -28.84
C ASN A 101 -7.00 -6.35 -27.89
N PHE A 102 -6.88 -6.75 -26.62
CA PHE A 102 -6.01 -6.07 -25.66
C PHE A 102 -4.55 -6.50 -25.82
N SER A 103 -3.65 -5.67 -25.30
CA SER A 103 -2.21 -5.89 -25.35
C SER A 103 -1.61 -6.17 -23.98
N LEU A 104 -0.70 -7.15 -23.92
CA LEU A 104 0.05 -7.52 -22.71
C LEU A 104 1.50 -7.04 -22.79
N TYR A 105 2.04 -6.59 -21.66
CA TYR A 105 3.47 -6.30 -21.50
C TYR A 105 4.06 -7.06 -20.32
N GLY A 106 5.19 -7.73 -20.53
CA GLY A 106 5.91 -8.47 -19.51
C GLY A 106 7.12 -7.69 -18.97
N LEU A 107 7.09 -7.29 -17.70
CA LEU A 107 8.15 -6.51 -17.07
C LEU A 107 8.80 -7.30 -15.92
N GLY A 108 10.09 -7.62 -16.03
CA GLY A 108 10.84 -8.36 -15.02
C GLY A 108 11.01 -9.85 -15.32
N GLY A 109 11.42 -10.61 -14.32
CA GLY A 109 11.99 -11.95 -14.52
C GLY A 109 13.46 -11.90 -14.96
N ALA A 110 14.08 -13.06 -15.16
CA ALA A 110 15.39 -13.12 -15.78
C ALA A 110 15.32 -12.73 -17.26
N GLU A 111 16.47 -12.45 -17.87
CA GLU A 111 16.58 -12.20 -19.31
C GLU A 111 15.95 -13.36 -20.11
N GLY A 112 15.18 -13.03 -21.15
CA GLY A 112 14.43 -13.99 -21.97
C GLY A 112 13.19 -14.62 -21.32
N VAL A 113 12.99 -14.53 -19.99
CA VAL A 113 11.84 -15.17 -19.33
C VAL A 113 10.51 -14.52 -19.72
N ALA A 114 10.43 -13.19 -19.69
CA ALA A 114 9.21 -12.48 -20.07
C ALA A 114 8.85 -12.70 -21.55
N GLU A 115 9.85 -12.67 -22.43
CA GLU A 115 9.72 -12.95 -23.86
C GLU A 115 9.17 -14.36 -24.10
N ASN A 116 9.85 -15.38 -23.56
CA ASN A 116 9.45 -16.78 -23.72
C ASN A 116 8.04 -17.05 -23.17
N ALA A 117 7.70 -16.45 -22.03
CA ALA A 117 6.37 -16.58 -21.44
C ALA A 117 5.29 -15.99 -22.35
N LEU A 118 5.48 -14.77 -22.86
CA LEU A 118 4.49 -14.13 -23.74
C LEU A 118 4.38 -14.81 -25.11
N ASN A 119 5.50 -15.27 -25.68
CA ASN A 119 5.48 -16.03 -26.93
C ASN A 119 4.75 -17.37 -26.77
N THR A 120 4.96 -18.06 -25.65
CA THR A 120 4.23 -19.30 -25.31
C THR A 120 2.73 -19.05 -25.19
N LEU A 121 2.32 -17.92 -24.60
CA LEU A 121 0.92 -17.53 -24.50
C LEU A 121 0.32 -17.15 -25.86
N ALA A 122 1.08 -16.47 -26.74
CA ALA A 122 0.63 -16.11 -28.08
C ALA A 122 0.36 -17.34 -28.97
N VAL A 123 1.18 -18.38 -28.85
CA VAL A 123 0.94 -19.67 -29.52
C VAL A 123 -0.34 -20.32 -29.00
N ARG A 124 -0.58 -20.25 -27.68
CA ARG A 124 -1.75 -20.85 -27.05
C ARG A 124 -3.05 -20.07 -27.30
N PHE A 125 -2.96 -18.75 -27.47
CA PHE A 125 -4.09 -17.85 -27.66
C PHE A 125 -3.87 -16.97 -28.90
N PRO A 126 -4.14 -17.52 -30.10
CA PRO A 126 -4.03 -16.76 -31.34
C PRO A 126 -4.86 -15.47 -31.28
N GLY A 127 -4.27 -14.35 -31.71
CA GLY A 127 -4.89 -13.02 -31.64
C GLY A 127 -4.50 -12.20 -30.40
N MET A 128 -3.83 -12.79 -29.40
CA MET A 128 -3.25 -12.03 -28.29
C MET A 128 -2.16 -11.08 -28.79
N ARG A 129 -2.27 -9.79 -28.47
CA ARG A 129 -1.24 -8.79 -28.80
C ARG A 129 -0.18 -8.70 -27.71
N ILE A 130 1.08 -8.78 -28.12
CA ILE A 130 2.23 -8.50 -27.26
C ILE A 130 2.62 -7.04 -27.48
N ALA A 131 2.43 -6.17 -26.48
CA ALA A 131 2.91 -4.78 -26.51
C ALA A 131 4.43 -4.71 -26.36
N GLY A 132 5.01 -5.67 -25.66
CA GLY A 132 6.45 -5.81 -25.50
C GLY A 132 6.82 -6.58 -24.23
N PHE A 133 8.12 -6.64 -23.97
CA PHE A 133 8.67 -7.20 -22.76
C PHE A 133 10.01 -6.54 -22.43
N TYR A 134 10.37 -6.52 -21.16
CA TYR A 134 11.67 -6.05 -20.71
C TYR A 134 12.05 -6.64 -19.36
N SER A 135 13.26 -7.18 -19.25
CA SER A 135 13.84 -7.70 -18.01
C SER A 135 14.99 -6.77 -17.58
N PRO A 136 14.75 -5.76 -16.74
CA PRO A 136 15.84 -4.90 -16.26
C PRO A 136 16.84 -5.70 -15.41
N PRO A 137 18.12 -5.26 -15.36
CA PRO A 137 19.10 -5.86 -14.47
C PRO A 137 18.64 -5.88 -13.01
N LYS A 138 19.13 -6.86 -12.24
CA LYS A 138 18.85 -6.93 -10.80
C LYS A 138 19.55 -5.78 -10.08
N ALA A 139 18.76 -4.84 -9.57
CA ALA A 139 19.19 -3.72 -8.73
C ALA A 139 18.17 -3.48 -7.62
N GLU A 140 18.51 -2.68 -6.61
CA GLU A 140 17.52 -2.15 -5.67
C GLU A 140 16.59 -1.14 -6.38
N ILE A 141 15.38 -0.90 -5.85
CA ILE A 141 14.37 -0.05 -6.52
C ILE A 141 14.92 1.36 -6.80
N THR A 142 15.71 1.91 -5.88
CA THR A 142 16.32 3.24 -5.97
C THR A 142 17.39 3.35 -7.05
N ASP A 143 17.98 2.23 -7.47
CA ASP A 143 19.10 2.18 -8.41
C ASP A 143 18.68 1.64 -9.79
N MET A 144 17.41 1.27 -9.95
CA MET A 144 16.87 0.87 -11.24
C MET A 144 16.82 2.05 -12.22
N ASP A 145 17.05 1.77 -13.50
CA ASP A 145 16.78 2.70 -14.60
C ASP A 145 15.27 2.86 -14.81
N ASN A 146 14.61 3.49 -13.84
CA ASN A 146 13.17 3.71 -13.84
C ASN A 146 12.76 4.60 -15.01
N ALA A 147 13.58 5.59 -15.38
CA ALA A 147 13.33 6.45 -16.53
C ALA A 147 13.33 5.67 -17.85
N GLY A 148 14.33 4.80 -18.07
CA GLY A 148 14.39 3.93 -19.25
C GLY A 148 13.27 2.90 -19.28
N ILE A 149 12.92 2.31 -18.13
CA ILE A 149 11.75 1.41 -18.02
C ILE A 149 10.48 2.15 -18.42
N LEU A 150 10.23 3.33 -17.85
CA LEU A 150 9.04 4.13 -18.15
C LEU A 150 8.98 4.58 -19.60
N ALA A 151 10.11 4.98 -20.21
CA ALA A 151 10.16 5.34 -21.62
C ALA A 151 9.78 4.17 -22.55
N ARG A 152 10.25 2.96 -22.23
CA ARG A 152 9.88 1.74 -22.98
C ARG A 152 8.39 1.44 -22.85
N LEU A 153 7.86 1.54 -21.64
CA LEU A 153 6.45 1.27 -21.39
C LEU A 153 5.54 2.35 -22.03
N ALA A 154 5.95 3.62 -22.03
CA ALA A 154 5.26 4.71 -22.74
C ALA A 154 5.19 4.49 -24.24
N LYS A 155 6.31 4.04 -24.84
CA LYS A 155 6.34 3.68 -26.26
C LYS A 155 5.45 2.47 -26.57
N ALA A 156 5.40 1.48 -25.68
CA ALA A 156 4.62 0.27 -25.87
C ALA A 156 3.11 0.45 -25.63
N ASN A 157 2.72 1.39 -24.78
CA ASN A 157 1.35 1.72 -24.39
C ASN A 157 0.46 0.48 -24.14
N PRO A 158 0.83 -0.42 -23.20
CA PRO A 158 0.09 -1.65 -22.99
C PRO A 158 -1.24 -1.43 -22.29
N ASP A 159 -2.18 -2.35 -22.53
CA ASP A 159 -3.46 -2.38 -21.80
C ASP A 159 -3.32 -3.10 -20.45
N ILE A 160 -2.52 -4.16 -20.41
CA ILE A 160 -2.25 -4.97 -19.21
C ILE A 160 -0.73 -5.08 -19.01
N LEU A 161 -0.23 -4.58 -17.89
CA LEU A 161 1.16 -4.70 -17.47
C LEU A 161 1.33 -5.80 -16.41
N LEU A 162 2.16 -6.79 -16.74
CA LEU A 162 2.53 -7.90 -15.88
C LEU A 162 3.90 -7.62 -15.23
N VAL A 163 3.94 -7.37 -13.93
CA VAL A 163 5.18 -7.01 -13.20
C VAL A 163 5.69 -8.19 -12.38
N ALA A 164 6.92 -8.61 -12.66
CA ALA A 164 7.58 -9.80 -12.12
C ALA A 164 8.94 -9.46 -11.45
N PHE A 165 8.99 -8.39 -10.64
CA PHE A 165 10.19 -8.06 -9.83
C PHE A 165 10.30 -8.84 -8.52
N GLY A 166 9.25 -9.61 -8.17
CA GLY A 166 9.13 -10.29 -6.88
C GLY A 166 8.56 -9.37 -5.80
N GLY A 167 7.74 -9.92 -4.91
CA GLY A 167 7.20 -9.17 -3.78
C GLY A 167 8.21 -9.01 -2.63
N PRO A 168 8.26 -7.86 -1.94
CA PRO A 168 7.40 -6.68 -2.07
C PRO A 168 7.89 -5.65 -3.10
N LYS A 169 8.98 -5.94 -3.82
CA LYS A 169 9.66 -5.00 -4.73
C LYS A 169 8.73 -4.52 -5.85
N GLN A 170 7.98 -5.43 -6.46
CA GLN A 170 7.03 -5.11 -7.52
C GLN A 170 5.87 -4.22 -7.01
N GLU A 171 5.38 -4.42 -5.78
CA GLU A 171 4.32 -3.60 -5.18
C GLU A 171 4.81 -2.16 -5.00
N LYS A 172 6.00 -2.00 -4.42
CA LYS A 172 6.63 -0.69 -4.20
C LYS A 172 6.92 0.03 -5.52
N TRP A 173 7.49 -0.68 -6.50
CA TRP A 173 7.75 -0.11 -7.82
C TRP A 173 6.45 0.33 -8.53
N CYS A 174 5.40 -0.51 -8.47
CA CYS A 174 4.09 -0.14 -8.98
C CYS A 174 3.51 1.09 -8.26
N ASN A 175 3.63 1.17 -6.94
CA ASN A 175 3.16 2.34 -6.19
C ASN A 175 3.91 3.62 -6.58
N MET A 176 5.23 3.55 -6.76
CA MET A 176 6.06 4.69 -7.14
C MET A 176 5.70 5.26 -8.51
N HIS A 177 5.39 4.39 -9.47
CA HIS A 177 5.39 4.77 -10.88
C HIS A 177 4.05 4.57 -11.57
N ILE A 178 3.35 3.48 -11.26
CA ILE A 178 2.19 3.05 -12.02
C ILE A 178 0.92 3.80 -11.60
N ARG A 179 0.76 4.18 -10.33
CA ARG A 179 -0.44 4.92 -9.89
C ARG A 179 -0.65 6.25 -10.62
N ASN A 180 0.43 6.91 -11.00
CA ASN A 180 0.40 8.18 -11.73
C ASN A 180 0.48 7.98 -13.25
N TRP A 181 0.52 6.73 -13.72
CA TRP A 181 0.75 6.42 -15.12
C TRP A 181 -0.43 5.68 -15.75
N ALA A 182 -0.69 5.96 -17.02
CA ALA A 182 -1.97 5.67 -17.67
C ALA A 182 -2.12 4.22 -18.18
N VAL A 183 -1.37 3.25 -17.64
CA VAL A 183 -1.60 1.84 -17.95
C VAL A 183 -2.92 1.43 -17.31
N PRO A 184 -3.92 0.96 -18.09
CA PRO A 184 -5.24 0.67 -17.55
C PRO A 184 -5.21 -0.36 -16.43
N VAL A 185 -4.44 -1.44 -16.56
CA VAL A 185 -4.30 -2.44 -15.49
C VAL A 185 -2.85 -2.86 -15.33
N SER A 186 -2.37 -2.81 -14.09
CA SER A 186 -1.07 -3.38 -13.71
C SER A 186 -1.22 -4.38 -12.59
N ILE A 187 -0.51 -5.51 -12.68
CA ILE A 187 -0.59 -6.59 -11.70
C ILE A 187 0.80 -7.07 -11.31
N GLY A 188 1.03 -7.19 -10.01
CA GLY A 188 2.20 -7.89 -9.48
C GLY A 188 1.98 -9.40 -9.57
N ILE A 189 2.80 -10.13 -10.33
CA ILE A 189 2.61 -11.57 -10.59
C ILE A 189 3.74 -12.44 -10.03
N GLY A 190 4.75 -11.86 -9.40
CA GLY A 190 5.88 -12.60 -8.84
C GLY A 190 6.56 -13.46 -9.91
N GLY A 191 6.87 -14.72 -9.57
CA GLY A 191 7.52 -15.67 -10.48
C GLY A 191 6.58 -16.35 -11.49
N SER A 192 5.42 -15.76 -11.81
CA SER A 192 4.45 -16.40 -12.72
C SER A 192 4.99 -16.55 -14.14
N LEU A 193 5.78 -15.59 -14.63
CA LEU A 193 6.42 -15.68 -15.95
C LEU A 193 7.41 -16.86 -16.00
N ASP A 194 8.15 -17.13 -14.92
CA ASP A 194 9.07 -18.27 -14.85
C ASP A 194 8.35 -19.61 -15.02
N PHE A 195 7.14 -19.76 -14.47
CA PHE A 195 6.35 -20.99 -14.64
C PHE A 195 5.85 -21.16 -16.07
N ILE A 196 5.45 -20.07 -16.72
CA ILE A 196 4.92 -20.10 -18.10
C ILE A 196 6.04 -20.33 -19.10
N ALA A 197 7.19 -19.69 -18.91
CA ALA A 197 8.40 -19.89 -19.72
C ALA A 197 9.04 -21.27 -19.53
N GLY A 198 8.54 -22.10 -18.61
CA GLY A 198 9.12 -23.41 -18.30
C GLY A 198 10.42 -23.36 -17.48
N ALA A 199 10.88 -22.18 -17.09
CA ALA A 199 12.09 -21.98 -16.27
C ALA A 199 11.92 -22.55 -14.84
N GLN A 200 10.68 -22.63 -14.33
CA GLN A 200 10.36 -23.29 -13.07
C GLN A 200 9.24 -24.32 -13.25
N LYS A 201 9.37 -25.49 -12.62
CA LYS A 201 8.32 -26.51 -12.61
C LYS A 201 7.30 -26.23 -11.51
N ARG A 202 6.05 -25.97 -11.91
CA ARG A 202 4.92 -25.86 -10.99
C ARG A 202 4.54 -27.23 -10.42
N ALA A 203 3.92 -27.26 -9.24
CA ALA A 203 3.45 -28.50 -8.64
C ALA A 203 2.42 -29.21 -9.54
N PRO A 204 2.39 -30.54 -9.62
CA PRO A 204 1.35 -31.27 -10.35
C PRO A 204 -0.06 -30.89 -9.91
N ARG A 205 -1.06 -30.97 -10.81
CA ARG A 205 -2.44 -30.54 -10.52
C ARG A 205 -3.05 -31.22 -9.28
N TRP A 206 -2.76 -32.50 -9.05
CA TRP A 206 -3.26 -33.21 -7.87
C TRP A 206 -2.68 -32.65 -6.56
N VAL A 207 -1.40 -32.24 -6.55
CA VAL A 207 -0.75 -31.57 -5.40
C VAL A 207 -1.38 -30.21 -5.15
N GLN A 208 -1.67 -29.45 -6.22
CA GLN A 208 -2.33 -28.15 -6.12
C GLN A 208 -3.76 -28.29 -5.54
N ARG A 209 -4.53 -29.30 -5.97
CA ARG A 209 -5.88 -29.58 -5.44
C ARG A 209 -5.86 -29.95 -3.95
N LEU A 210 -4.81 -30.62 -3.50
CA LEU A 210 -4.59 -30.92 -2.07
C LEU A 210 -4.09 -29.71 -1.28
N ALA A 211 -3.95 -28.52 -1.89
CA ALA A 211 -3.35 -27.34 -1.28
C ALA A 211 -1.90 -27.54 -0.79
N LEU A 212 -1.16 -28.51 -1.37
CA LEU A 212 0.21 -28.86 -0.99
C LEU A 212 1.28 -28.22 -1.90
N GLU A 213 0.90 -27.26 -2.73
CA GLU A 213 1.83 -26.54 -3.62
C GLU A 213 2.94 -25.83 -2.83
N TRP A 214 2.65 -25.36 -1.61
CA TRP A 214 3.66 -24.76 -0.74
C TRP A 214 4.75 -25.78 -0.35
N LEU A 215 4.37 -27.03 -0.07
CA LEU A 215 5.28 -28.12 0.31
C LEU A 215 6.15 -28.52 -0.88
N TRP A 216 5.55 -28.67 -2.06
CA TRP A 216 6.30 -28.91 -3.31
C TRP A 216 7.37 -27.83 -3.55
N ARG A 217 7.00 -26.56 -3.41
CA ARG A 217 7.93 -25.44 -3.55
C ARG A 217 9.01 -25.47 -2.47
N MET A 218 8.65 -25.76 -1.23
CA MET A 218 9.60 -25.88 -0.12
C MET A 218 10.67 -26.93 -0.42
N LEU A 219 10.26 -28.12 -0.87
CA LEU A 219 11.19 -29.19 -1.23
C LEU A 219 12.09 -28.83 -2.41
N SER A 220 11.58 -28.02 -3.35
CA SER A 220 12.35 -27.53 -4.50
C SER A 220 13.39 -26.45 -4.13
N ASN A 221 13.14 -25.66 -3.09
CA ASN A 221 14.07 -24.61 -2.65
C ASN A 221 14.04 -24.43 -1.11
N PRO A 222 14.56 -25.43 -0.35
CA PRO A 222 14.35 -25.53 1.09
C PRO A 222 15.05 -24.41 1.86
N ARG A 223 16.28 -24.07 1.48
CA ARG A 223 17.08 -23.01 2.13
C ARG A 223 16.33 -21.66 2.14
N ARG A 224 15.62 -21.34 1.06
CA ARG A 224 14.88 -20.08 0.93
C ARG A 224 13.50 -20.13 1.57
N LEU A 225 12.76 -21.23 1.38
CA LEU A 225 11.33 -21.27 1.66
C LEU A 225 10.96 -21.83 3.04
N PHE A 226 11.80 -22.67 3.63
CA PHE A 226 11.52 -23.27 4.93
C PHE A 226 11.37 -22.23 6.04
N ARG A 227 12.37 -21.32 6.18
CA ARG A 227 12.34 -20.23 7.16
C ARG A 227 11.12 -19.33 6.99
N ARG A 228 10.77 -19.03 5.73
CA ARG A 228 9.60 -18.23 5.39
C ARG A 228 8.30 -18.89 5.84
N TYR A 229 8.10 -20.18 5.53
CA TYR A 229 6.86 -20.86 5.91
C TYR A 229 6.71 -21.03 7.41
N ILE A 230 7.77 -21.35 8.15
CA ILE A 230 7.72 -21.42 9.62
C ILE A 230 7.36 -20.06 10.21
N SER A 231 8.03 -18.99 9.76
CA SER A 231 7.70 -17.63 10.20
C SER A 231 6.23 -17.29 9.93
N ASN A 232 5.73 -17.62 8.74
CA ASN A 232 4.35 -17.32 8.36
C ASN A 232 3.33 -18.18 9.12
N MET A 233 3.64 -19.44 9.44
CA MET A 233 2.80 -20.30 10.29
C MET A 233 2.76 -19.78 11.73
N GLY A 234 3.92 -19.46 12.32
CA GLY A 234 3.98 -18.90 13.67
C GLY A 234 3.22 -17.58 13.78
N PHE A 235 3.39 -16.70 12.79
CA PHE A 235 2.60 -15.48 12.69
C PHE A 235 1.11 -15.78 12.54
N PHE A 236 0.71 -16.67 11.63
CA PHE A 236 -0.69 -17.01 11.38
C PHE A 236 -1.41 -17.47 12.65
N PHE A 237 -0.86 -18.46 13.35
CA PHE A 237 -1.49 -19.02 14.55
C PHE A 237 -1.45 -18.04 15.72
N GLY A 238 -0.33 -17.34 15.92
CA GLY A 238 -0.21 -16.32 16.96
C GLY A 238 -1.19 -15.16 16.74
N ALA A 239 -1.30 -14.69 15.49
CA ALA A 239 -2.20 -13.60 15.15
C ALA A 239 -3.68 -14.00 15.28
N LEU A 240 -4.03 -15.21 14.84
CA LEU A 240 -5.39 -15.75 15.00
C LEU A 240 -5.76 -15.91 16.47
N ALA A 241 -4.90 -16.55 17.28
CA ALA A 241 -5.15 -16.72 18.71
C ALA A 241 -5.33 -15.38 19.42
N ARG A 242 -4.46 -14.41 19.12
CA ARG A 242 -4.57 -13.06 19.69
C ARG A 242 -5.83 -12.33 19.23
N LEU A 243 -6.25 -12.49 17.98
CA LEU A 243 -7.48 -11.87 17.47
C LEU A 243 -8.72 -12.46 18.15
N LEU A 244 -8.79 -13.79 18.30
CA LEU A 244 -9.88 -14.47 19.02
C LEU A 244 -9.90 -14.06 20.50
N TRP A 245 -8.73 -13.93 21.13
CA TRP A 245 -8.61 -13.41 22.49
C TRP A 245 -9.05 -11.95 22.61
N LEU A 246 -8.74 -11.08 21.65
CA LEU A 246 -9.25 -9.70 21.65
C LEU A 246 -10.78 -9.65 21.46
N ARG A 247 -11.34 -10.58 20.67
CA ARG A 247 -12.78 -10.65 20.39
C ARG A 247 -13.58 -11.13 21.59
N TRP A 248 -13.13 -12.21 22.25
CA TRP A 248 -13.90 -12.90 23.30
C TRP A 248 -13.29 -12.82 24.69
N GLY A 249 -12.05 -12.35 24.81
CA GLY A 249 -11.39 -12.15 26.09
C GLY A 249 -11.92 -10.93 26.86
N PRO A 250 -11.44 -10.75 28.10
CA PRO A 250 -11.88 -9.68 28.98
C PRO A 250 -11.62 -8.30 28.37
N ILE A 251 -12.53 -7.35 28.60
CA ILE A 251 -12.37 -5.96 28.16
C ILE A 251 -11.28 -5.33 29.02
N PRO A 252 -10.21 -4.76 28.44
CA PRO A 252 -9.23 -3.99 29.20
C PRO A 252 -9.95 -2.84 29.93
N LYS A 253 -9.70 -2.66 31.24
CA LYS A 253 -10.22 -1.51 31.98
C LYS A 253 -9.84 -0.23 31.21
N ALA A 254 -10.83 0.62 30.95
CA ALA A 254 -10.58 1.92 30.33
C ALA A 254 -9.58 2.68 31.21
N ALA A 255 -8.50 3.18 30.60
CA ALA A 255 -7.64 4.14 31.27
C ALA A 255 -8.41 5.47 31.32
N ASN A 256 -8.93 5.80 32.50
CA ASN A 256 -9.64 7.02 32.86
C ASN A 256 -10.92 7.29 32.04
N ALA A 257 -12.06 6.87 32.61
CA ALA A 257 -13.38 7.40 32.25
C ALA A 257 -13.67 8.76 32.94
N ASP A 258 -12.74 9.25 33.75
CA ASP A 258 -12.91 10.47 34.53
C ASP A 258 -12.27 11.64 33.78
N LEU A 259 -13.08 12.69 33.58
CA LEU A 259 -12.86 13.90 32.77
C LEU A 259 -13.38 13.81 31.33
N LEU A 260 -14.70 13.60 31.17
CA LEU A 260 -15.42 14.14 30.01
C LEU A 260 -15.46 15.67 30.15
N THR A 261 -14.43 16.35 29.65
CA THR A 261 -14.51 17.79 29.46
C THR A 261 -15.58 18.07 28.40
N GLU A 262 -16.55 18.93 28.71
CA GLU A 262 -17.55 19.33 27.71
C GLU A 262 -16.84 20.00 26.53
N VAL A 263 -17.02 19.44 25.34
CA VAL A 263 -16.52 20.02 24.10
C VAL A 263 -17.52 21.08 23.64
N PRO A 264 -17.11 22.35 23.43
CA PRO A 264 -18.00 23.40 22.97
C PRO A 264 -18.76 23.01 21.69
N GLU A 265 -20.04 23.37 21.62
CA GLU A 265 -20.91 23.01 20.50
C GLU A 265 -20.39 23.55 19.16
N ALA A 266 -19.83 24.77 19.16
CA ALA A 266 -19.17 25.35 18.00
C ALA A 266 -17.98 24.51 17.49
N ALA A 267 -17.21 23.90 18.39
CA ALA A 267 -16.10 23.04 18.01
C ALA A 267 -16.59 21.71 17.42
N ARG A 268 -17.69 21.13 17.95
CA ARG A 268 -18.35 19.96 17.34
C ARG A 268 -18.94 20.29 15.98
N ALA A 269 -19.47 21.50 15.79
CA ALA A 269 -19.98 21.97 14.51
C ALA A 269 -18.90 22.16 13.43
N SER A 270 -17.60 22.07 13.77
CA SER A 270 -16.51 22.08 12.77
C SER A 270 -16.35 20.77 12.00
N VAL A 271 -16.89 19.66 12.53
CA VAL A 271 -16.79 18.32 11.93
C VAL A 271 -18.15 17.77 11.56
N GLN A 272 -18.23 16.99 10.49
CA GLN A 272 -19.41 16.18 10.22
C GLN A 272 -19.31 14.91 11.07
N GLN A 273 -20.15 14.78 12.09
CA GLN A 273 -20.23 13.56 12.89
C GLN A 273 -21.32 12.63 12.33
N VAL A 274 -20.99 11.37 12.09
CA VAL A 274 -21.94 10.35 11.61
C VAL A 274 -21.83 9.11 12.50
N ALA A 275 -22.96 8.67 13.05
CA ALA A 275 -23.00 7.45 13.86
C ALA A 275 -22.84 6.20 13.00
N CYS A 276 -21.99 5.27 13.44
CA CYS A 276 -21.87 3.95 12.85
C CYS A 276 -23.16 3.15 13.10
N PRO A 277 -23.71 2.47 12.09
CA PRO A 277 -24.85 1.58 12.26
C PRO A 277 -24.59 0.46 13.27
N ALA A 278 -25.67 -0.09 13.83
CA ALA A 278 -25.62 -1.24 14.74
C ALA A 278 -25.12 -2.50 14.02
N ALA A 279 -24.70 -3.53 14.78
CA ALA A 279 -24.15 -4.77 14.24
C ALA A 279 -25.08 -5.50 13.26
N ASN A 280 -26.38 -5.39 13.52
CA ASN A 280 -27.48 -6.01 12.78
C ASN A 280 -28.10 -5.05 11.76
N ALA A 281 -27.40 -3.99 11.39
CA ALA A 281 -27.85 -3.02 10.40
C ALA A 281 -28.27 -3.70 9.09
N THR A 282 -29.42 -3.27 8.58
CA THR A 282 -29.94 -3.70 7.29
C THR A 282 -29.15 -3.04 6.15
N PRO A 283 -29.26 -3.54 4.90
CA PRO A 283 -28.67 -2.86 3.74
C PRO A 283 -29.11 -1.39 3.63
N ARG A 284 -30.37 -1.09 3.97
CA ARG A 284 -30.91 0.28 3.97
C ARG A 284 -30.22 1.17 5.00
N ASP A 285 -29.92 0.65 6.19
CA ASP A 285 -29.20 1.40 7.22
C ASP A 285 -27.76 1.70 6.79
N MET A 286 -27.12 0.75 6.09
CA MET A 286 -25.79 0.95 5.52
C MET A 286 -25.79 1.98 4.38
N ASP A 287 -26.81 1.98 3.53
CA ASP A 287 -26.94 2.98 2.46
C ASP A 287 -27.24 4.38 3.03
N ALA A 288 -28.06 4.47 4.08
CA ALA A 288 -28.28 5.70 4.81
C ALA A 288 -26.98 6.22 5.46
N PHE A 289 -26.19 5.32 6.07
CA PHE A 289 -24.87 5.66 6.62
C PHE A 289 -23.90 6.19 5.54
N ARG A 290 -23.84 5.53 4.38
CA ARG A 290 -23.01 5.97 3.26
C ARG A 290 -23.43 7.36 2.76
N THR A 291 -24.74 7.55 2.57
CA THR A 291 -25.31 8.85 2.16
C THR A 291 -25.00 9.94 3.17
N ALA A 292 -25.16 9.64 4.45
CA ALA A 292 -24.82 10.56 5.53
C ALA A 292 -23.35 10.94 5.48
N CYS A 293 -22.43 9.98 5.33
CA CYS A 293 -21.01 10.27 5.18
C CYS A 293 -20.70 11.19 3.99
N GLU A 294 -21.49 11.18 2.94
CA GLU A 294 -21.25 11.94 1.70
C GLU A 294 -21.95 13.31 1.66
N THR A 295 -22.81 13.62 2.64
CA THR A 295 -23.65 14.84 2.60
C THR A 295 -22.87 16.16 2.63
N ASN A 296 -21.73 16.24 3.34
CA ASN A 296 -20.90 17.45 3.41
C ASN A 296 -19.43 17.12 3.12
N PRO A 297 -19.03 16.98 1.85
CA PRO A 297 -17.70 16.50 1.47
C PRO A 297 -16.55 17.43 1.92
N ASP A 298 -16.81 18.73 2.07
CA ASP A 298 -15.79 19.71 2.47
C ASP A 298 -15.49 19.69 3.97
N ARG A 299 -16.38 19.09 4.78
CA ARG A 299 -16.21 19.05 6.25
C ARG A 299 -15.44 17.81 6.68
N PRO A 300 -14.46 17.92 7.59
CA PRO A 300 -13.81 16.76 8.19
C PRO A 300 -14.84 15.77 8.75
N LEU A 301 -14.65 14.48 8.52
CA LEU A 301 -15.60 13.43 8.90
C LEU A 301 -15.16 12.74 10.20
N VAL A 302 -16.06 12.66 11.17
CA VAL A 302 -15.90 11.84 12.36
C VAL A 302 -16.94 10.73 12.32
N VAL A 303 -16.49 9.48 12.24
CA VAL A 303 -17.38 8.32 12.35
C VAL A 303 -17.42 7.87 13.81
N ASP A 304 -18.58 8.06 14.42
CA ASP A 304 -18.81 7.73 15.82
C ASP A 304 -19.19 6.27 15.99
N MET A 305 -18.31 5.50 16.64
CA MET A 305 -18.55 4.09 16.91
C MET A 305 -19.50 3.87 18.08
N GLY A 306 -19.82 4.90 18.88
CA GLY A 306 -20.73 4.79 20.02
C GLY A 306 -20.36 3.62 20.94
N THR A 307 -21.31 2.72 21.18
CA THR A 307 -21.13 1.53 22.03
C THR A 307 -20.52 0.32 21.31
N ARG A 308 -20.10 0.47 20.05
CA ARG A 308 -19.54 -0.63 19.24
C ARG A 308 -18.20 -1.09 19.81
N ALA A 309 -18.19 -2.29 20.38
CA ALA A 309 -16.98 -2.90 20.94
C ALA A 309 -16.12 -3.62 19.88
N TRP A 310 -16.65 -3.86 18.68
CA TRP A 310 -16.02 -4.66 17.64
C TRP A 310 -16.55 -4.29 16.25
N LEU A 311 -15.70 -4.43 15.23
CA LEU A 311 -16.07 -4.43 13.82
C LEU A 311 -15.60 -5.74 13.19
N ASP A 312 -16.46 -6.38 12.40
CA ASP A 312 -16.09 -7.58 11.67
C ASP A 312 -15.31 -7.28 10.38
N SER A 313 -14.88 -8.33 9.66
CA SER A 313 -14.07 -8.20 8.45
C SER A 313 -14.76 -7.41 7.34
N ARG A 314 -16.09 -7.50 7.22
CA ARG A 314 -16.87 -6.79 6.20
C ARG A 314 -17.02 -5.31 6.56
N GLU A 315 -17.38 -5.03 7.81
CA GLU A 315 -17.52 -3.66 8.32
C GLU A 315 -16.20 -2.89 8.28
N LEU A 316 -15.08 -3.56 8.61
CA LEU A 316 -13.74 -3.00 8.41
C LEU A 316 -13.45 -2.70 6.94
N GLY A 317 -13.91 -3.54 6.02
CA GLY A 317 -13.77 -3.32 4.58
C GLY A 317 -14.50 -2.04 4.12
N GLU A 318 -15.72 -1.83 4.61
CA GLU A 318 -16.49 -0.60 4.37
C GLU A 318 -15.81 0.64 4.95
N MET A 319 -15.28 0.53 6.17
CA MET A 319 -14.52 1.62 6.82
C MET A 319 -13.29 2.01 6.01
N LEU A 320 -12.54 1.02 5.51
CA LEU A 320 -11.36 1.26 4.67
C LEU A 320 -11.73 1.87 3.33
N ALA A 321 -12.83 1.43 2.72
CA ALA A 321 -13.33 2.02 1.48
C ALA A 321 -13.74 3.49 1.67
N LEU A 322 -14.42 3.81 2.78
CA LEU A 322 -14.76 5.18 3.15
C LEU A 322 -13.50 6.03 3.37
N ASN A 323 -12.50 5.52 4.10
CA ASN A 323 -11.24 6.22 4.29
C ASN A 323 -10.50 6.45 2.95
N LYS A 324 -10.47 5.45 2.05
CA LYS A 324 -9.88 5.60 0.71
C LYS A 324 -10.58 6.72 -0.08
N ARG A 325 -11.91 6.82 -0.03
CA ARG A 325 -12.67 7.93 -0.66
C ARG A 325 -12.37 9.29 -0.04
N CYS A 326 -12.36 9.38 1.29
CA CYS A 326 -12.06 10.64 1.98
C CYS A 326 -10.65 11.13 1.63
N ARG A 327 -9.65 10.23 1.63
CA ARG A 327 -8.27 10.56 1.26
C ARG A 327 -8.14 11.02 -0.20
N ALA A 328 -8.85 10.36 -1.13
CA ALA A 328 -8.88 10.78 -2.54
C ALA A 328 -9.49 12.19 -2.71
N ALA A 329 -10.43 12.56 -1.84
CA ALA A 329 -11.05 13.89 -1.79
C ALA A 329 -10.30 14.90 -0.89
N HIS A 330 -9.09 14.58 -0.40
CA HIS A 330 -8.34 15.40 0.57
C HIS A 330 -9.12 15.76 1.86
N ARG A 331 -10.10 14.91 2.21
CA ARG A 331 -10.97 15.05 3.37
C ARG A 331 -10.40 14.26 4.54
N TRP A 332 -10.28 14.90 5.70
CA TRP A 332 -9.86 14.23 6.94
C TRP A 332 -10.97 13.32 7.45
N LEU A 333 -10.61 12.09 7.85
CA LEU A 333 -11.48 11.14 8.50
C LEU A 333 -10.87 10.68 9.82
N CYS A 334 -11.68 10.64 10.87
CA CYS A 334 -11.34 10.01 12.13
C CYS A 334 -12.45 9.08 12.60
N VAL A 335 -12.04 7.92 13.11
CA VAL A 335 -12.91 6.98 13.82
C VAL A 335 -12.86 7.33 15.30
N LEU A 336 -14.00 7.73 15.84
CA LEU A 336 -14.19 7.93 17.26
C LEU A 336 -14.57 6.57 17.88
N ALA A 337 -13.59 5.89 18.49
CA ALA A 337 -13.72 4.55 19.05
C ALA A 337 -13.51 4.58 20.57
N PRO A 338 -14.55 4.96 21.35
CA PRO A 338 -14.44 5.06 22.80
C PRO A 338 -14.21 3.70 23.47
N HIS A 339 -14.65 2.61 22.83
CA HIS A 339 -14.49 1.27 23.39
C HIS A 339 -13.07 0.72 23.19
N ALA A 340 -12.35 0.49 24.29
CA ALA A 340 -10.95 0.02 24.28
C ALA A 340 -10.73 -1.26 23.44
N ARG A 341 -11.69 -2.20 23.43
CA ARG A 341 -11.61 -3.41 22.59
C ARG A 341 -11.49 -3.09 21.09
N LEU A 342 -12.28 -2.15 20.57
CA LEU A 342 -12.25 -1.76 19.17
C LEU A 342 -10.92 -1.06 18.84
N ALA A 343 -10.50 -0.09 19.67
CA ALA A 343 -9.23 0.61 19.51
C ALA A 343 -8.03 -0.37 19.53
N ASN A 344 -8.03 -1.33 20.45
CA ASN A 344 -6.99 -2.37 20.52
C ASN A 344 -7.01 -3.33 19.34
N MET A 345 -8.19 -3.68 18.83
CA MET A 345 -8.30 -4.49 17.62
C MET A 345 -7.71 -3.76 16.42
N LEU A 346 -8.07 -2.50 16.18
CA LEU A 346 -7.54 -1.69 15.08
C LEU A 346 -6.01 -1.52 15.18
N ARG A 347 -5.49 -1.28 16.40
CA ARG A 347 -4.05 -1.22 16.66
C ARG A 347 -3.35 -2.56 16.43
N PHE A 348 -3.97 -3.66 16.83
CA PHE A 348 -3.42 -5.00 16.66
C PHE A 348 -3.27 -5.35 15.18
N VAL A 349 -4.29 -5.09 14.37
CA VAL A 349 -4.25 -5.29 12.92
C VAL A 349 -3.56 -4.13 12.16
N ARG A 350 -2.92 -3.20 12.88
CA ARG A 350 -2.13 -2.08 12.33
C ARG A 350 -2.94 -1.12 11.45
N LEU A 351 -4.25 -1.06 11.59
CA LEU A 351 -5.09 -0.12 10.83
C LEU A 351 -5.08 1.29 11.41
N ASP A 352 -4.63 1.45 12.66
CA ASP A 352 -4.38 2.75 13.32
C ASP A 352 -3.26 3.56 12.64
N ARG A 353 -2.45 2.92 11.78
CA ARG A 353 -1.48 3.58 10.90
C ARG A 353 -2.11 4.23 9.67
N TYR A 354 -3.33 3.82 9.31
CA TYR A 354 -4.00 4.18 8.06
C TYR A 354 -5.28 4.99 8.29
N ILE A 355 -6.02 4.68 9.35
CA ILE A 355 -7.20 5.40 9.81
C ILE A 355 -6.85 6.06 11.14
N GLN A 356 -7.16 7.34 11.29
CA GLN A 356 -7.00 8.02 12.57
C GLN A 356 -8.07 7.52 13.55
N VAL A 357 -7.65 7.12 14.74
CA VAL A 357 -8.54 6.65 15.80
C VAL A 357 -8.40 7.57 17.00
N ALA A 358 -9.53 8.11 17.47
CA ALA A 358 -9.63 8.93 18.67
C ALA A 358 -10.48 8.22 19.73
N THR A 359 -10.14 8.42 21.00
CA THR A 359 -10.89 7.86 22.15
C THR A 359 -12.14 8.66 22.48
N ASP A 360 -12.09 9.96 22.26
CA ASP A 360 -13.13 10.93 22.55
C ASP A 360 -13.10 12.09 21.53
N MET A 361 -14.12 12.94 21.57
CA MET A 361 -14.25 14.05 20.62
C MET A 361 -13.15 15.11 20.82
N GLN A 362 -12.64 15.29 22.03
CA GLN A 362 -11.57 16.25 22.30
C GLN A 362 -10.27 15.79 21.64
N ASP A 363 -9.96 14.49 21.73
CA ASP A 363 -8.83 13.88 21.03
C ASP A 363 -8.99 13.98 19.51
N ALA A 364 -10.20 13.74 18.98
CA ALA A 364 -10.50 13.91 17.56
C ALA A 364 -10.23 15.34 17.08
N LEU A 365 -10.70 16.36 17.81
CA LEU A 365 -10.49 17.76 17.46
C LEU A 365 -9.03 18.19 17.59
N ARG A 366 -8.28 17.71 18.59
CA ARG A 366 -6.83 17.94 18.68
C ARG A 366 -6.09 17.37 17.47
N ARG A 367 -6.46 16.16 17.03
CA ARG A 367 -5.88 15.53 15.84
C ARG A 367 -6.27 16.26 14.55
N LEU A 368 -7.50 16.75 14.46
CA LEU A 368 -7.92 17.59 13.34
C LEU A 368 -7.12 18.89 13.29
N HIS A 369 -6.94 19.55 14.43
CA HIS A 369 -6.11 20.76 14.51
C HIS A 369 -4.66 20.46 14.11
N ALA A 370 -4.07 19.38 14.62
CA ALA A 370 -2.74 18.94 14.20
C ALA A 370 -2.67 18.65 12.70
N TRP A 371 -3.71 18.04 12.12
CA TRP A 371 -3.79 17.80 10.67
C TRP A 371 -3.98 19.08 9.87
N SER A 372 -4.76 20.06 10.35
CA SER A 372 -4.94 21.34 9.66
C SER A 372 -3.68 22.21 9.69
N GLN A 373 -2.90 22.09 10.78
CA GLN A 373 -1.59 22.73 10.92
C GLN A 373 -0.47 21.92 10.27
N SER A 374 -0.70 20.65 9.92
CA SER A 374 0.31 19.83 9.25
C SER A 374 0.66 20.47 7.92
N ASN A 375 1.96 20.54 7.62
CA ASN A 375 2.46 21.16 6.40
C ASN A 375 2.14 20.20 5.22
N LYS A 376 0.92 20.27 4.68
CA LYS A 376 0.43 19.32 3.66
C LYS A 376 1.26 19.33 2.39
N ASP A 377 1.79 20.50 2.03
CA ASP A 377 2.54 20.71 0.80
C ASP A 377 4.04 20.89 1.03
N GLY A 378 4.48 20.85 2.30
CA GLY A 378 5.86 21.23 2.65
C GLY A 378 6.12 22.72 2.36
N CYS A 379 7.33 23.18 2.66
CA CYS A 379 7.77 24.49 2.20
C CYS A 379 9.29 24.54 2.03
N ILE A 380 9.74 25.40 1.12
CA ILE A 380 11.17 25.59 0.83
C ILE A 380 11.48 27.06 1.02
N ARG A 381 12.52 27.36 1.81
CA ARG A 381 12.93 28.72 2.12
C ARG A 381 14.45 28.83 2.11
N MET A 382 14.96 29.97 1.66
CA MET A 382 16.38 30.31 1.82
C MET A 382 16.59 30.93 3.20
N GLU A 383 17.54 30.41 3.97
CA GLU A 383 17.96 30.99 5.25
C GLU A 383 18.98 32.12 5.04
N SER A 384 19.23 32.91 6.10
CA SER A 384 20.17 34.04 6.06
C SER A 384 21.61 33.63 5.78
N ASP A 385 22.00 32.39 6.12
CA ASP A 385 23.32 31.79 5.81
C ASP A 385 23.38 31.15 4.41
N ARG A 386 22.38 31.43 3.57
CA ARG A 386 22.18 30.86 2.23
C ARG A 386 22.00 29.35 2.22
N ARG A 387 21.59 28.75 3.34
CA ARG A 387 21.19 27.34 3.39
C ARG A 387 19.75 27.21 2.90
N LEU A 388 19.50 26.21 2.06
CA LEU A 388 18.16 25.88 1.62
C LEU A 388 17.47 25.04 2.68
N ARG A 389 16.51 25.60 3.40
CA ARG A 389 15.67 24.87 4.36
C ARG A 389 14.47 24.27 3.64
N VAL A 390 14.40 22.94 3.66
CA VAL A 390 13.35 22.13 3.05
C VAL A 390 12.52 21.50 4.17
N VAL A 391 11.36 22.08 4.46
CA VAL A 391 10.38 21.49 5.38
C VAL A 391 9.52 20.51 4.60
N LEU A 392 9.62 19.22 4.92
CA LEU A 392 8.96 18.18 4.15
C LEU A 392 7.44 18.18 4.35
N PRO A 393 6.67 17.77 3.33
CA PRO A 393 5.26 17.45 3.47
C PRO A 393 4.99 16.39 4.54
N ALA A 394 3.83 16.45 5.19
CA ALA A 394 3.44 15.47 6.21
C ALA A 394 3.36 14.03 5.70
N GLU A 395 3.06 13.83 4.41
CA GLU A 395 3.16 12.53 3.75
C GLU A 395 4.02 12.66 2.49
N LEU A 396 5.05 11.84 2.38
CA LEU A 396 5.91 11.73 1.21
C LEU A 396 5.54 10.47 0.45
N THR A 397 4.67 10.67 -0.54
CA THR A 397 4.15 9.65 -1.46
C THR A 397 4.59 10.00 -2.88
N ALA A 398 4.46 9.06 -3.83
CA ALA A 398 4.70 9.36 -5.24
C ALA A 398 3.98 10.63 -5.75
N ALA A 399 2.72 10.86 -5.31
CA ALA A 399 1.93 12.02 -5.71
C ALA A 399 2.39 13.33 -5.04
N SER A 400 2.68 13.32 -3.73
CA SER A 400 3.14 14.53 -3.04
C SER A 400 4.58 14.90 -3.38
N VAL A 401 5.44 13.90 -3.62
CA VAL A 401 6.81 14.12 -4.12
C VAL A 401 6.81 14.80 -5.47
N ALA A 402 5.96 14.36 -6.41
CA ALA A 402 5.86 14.99 -7.73
C ALA A 402 5.51 16.49 -7.61
N ARG A 403 4.47 16.83 -6.83
CA ARG A 403 4.08 18.23 -6.59
C ARG A 403 5.16 19.04 -5.88
N PHE A 404 5.81 18.46 -4.87
CA PHE A 404 6.82 19.16 -4.08
C PHE A 404 8.12 19.38 -4.85
N LYS A 405 8.45 18.48 -5.78
CA LYS A 405 9.63 18.62 -6.65
C LYS A 405 9.53 19.85 -7.55
N ASP A 406 8.35 20.17 -8.09
CA ASP A 406 8.16 21.38 -8.90
C ASP A 406 8.48 22.66 -8.08
N THR A 407 8.10 22.69 -6.80
CA THR A 407 8.45 23.77 -5.87
C THR A 407 9.96 23.85 -5.62
N LEU A 408 10.61 22.69 -5.47
CA LEU A 408 12.06 22.61 -5.28
C LEU A 408 12.81 23.13 -6.51
N ASP A 409 12.43 22.68 -7.70
CA ASP A 409 13.07 23.06 -8.95
C ASP A 409 12.90 24.57 -9.22
N GLY A 410 11.77 25.17 -8.83
CA GLY A 410 11.57 26.62 -8.89
C GLY A 410 12.39 27.43 -7.87
N ALA A 411 12.62 26.88 -6.66
CA ALA A 411 13.46 27.50 -5.64
C ALA A 411 14.96 27.27 -5.89
N TRP A 412 15.30 26.20 -6.62
CA TRP A 412 16.66 25.80 -6.93
C TRP A 412 17.17 26.53 -8.16
N THR A 413 18.15 27.40 -7.96
CA THR A 413 18.89 28.05 -9.06
C THR A 413 20.36 27.65 -8.96
N PRO A 414 20.96 27.04 -10.00
CA PRO A 414 22.40 26.69 -9.99
C PRO A 414 23.33 27.89 -9.75
N ALA A 415 22.83 29.12 -10.00
CA ALA A 415 23.54 30.37 -9.78
C ALA A 415 23.28 31.01 -8.39
N ALA A 416 22.35 30.47 -7.59
CA ALA A 416 22.17 30.91 -6.21
C ALA A 416 23.34 30.37 -5.37
N GLU A 417 23.93 31.25 -4.55
CA GLU A 417 25.03 30.95 -3.63
C GLU A 417 24.59 30.03 -2.47
N VAL A 418 23.90 28.92 -2.77
CA VAL A 418 23.39 27.96 -1.79
C VAL A 418 24.57 27.32 -1.08
N SER A 419 24.66 27.54 0.22
CA SER A 419 25.75 27.01 1.03
C SER A 419 25.51 25.54 1.41
N GLY A 420 24.26 25.09 1.55
CA GLY A 420 23.92 23.70 1.87
C GLY A 420 22.42 23.45 1.89
N ILE A 421 22.01 22.21 2.22
CA ILE A 421 20.60 21.81 2.33
C ILE A 421 20.32 21.33 3.75
N ALA A 422 19.29 21.88 4.40
CA ALA A 422 18.75 21.41 5.67
C ALA A 422 17.31 20.92 5.49
N VAL A 423 17.05 19.67 5.86
CA VAL A 423 15.76 19.02 5.72
C VAL A 423 15.11 18.85 7.08
N ASP A 424 13.92 19.42 7.24
CA ASP A 424 13.09 19.28 8.44
C ASP A 424 11.99 18.24 8.17
N ALA A 425 12.13 17.07 8.79
CA ALA A 425 11.21 15.95 8.67
C ALA A 425 10.29 15.79 9.89
N SER A 426 10.30 16.73 10.85
CA SER A 426 9.55 16.63 12.11
C SER A 426 8.05 16.41 11.93
N GLY A 427 7.48 16.97 10.85
CA GLY A 427 6.08 16.80 10.48
C GLY A 427 5.76 15.55 9.65
N VAL A 428 6.75 14.75 9.25
CA VAL A 428 6.55 13.60 8.35
C VAL A 428 5.95 12.42 9.12
N THR A 429 4.71 12.08 8.75
CA THR A 429 3.94 10.96 9.33
C THR A 429 4.00 9.69 8.49
N PHE A 430 4.24 9.82 7.18
CA PHE A 430 4.35 8.70 6.25
C PHE A 430 5.39 8.96 5.17
N LEU A 431 6.15 7.92 4.83
CA LEU A 431 7.22 7.93 3.83
C LEU A 431 7.14 6.62 3.04
N ASP A 432 7.07 6.71 1.72
CA ASP A 432 7.19 5.57 0.80
C ASP A 432 8.51 5.60 0.01
N SER A 433 8.72 4.63 -0.89
CA SER A 433 9.93 4.49 -1.69
C SER A 433 10.16 5.69 -2.64
N ALA A 434 9.11 6.38 -3.09
CA ALA A 434 9.27 7.61 -3.87
C ALA A 434 9.79 8.74 -2.98
N GLY A 435 9.27 8.86 -1.76
CA GLY A 435 9.78 9.79 -0.76
C GLY A 435 11.24 9.51 -0.37
N VAL A 436 11.60 8.24 -0.17
CA VAL A 436 12.99 7.83 0.09
C VAL A 436 13.89 8.22 -1.09
N GLY A 437 13.48 7.92 -2.33
CA GLY A 437 14.22 8.29 -3.54
C GLY A 437 14.42 9.81 -3.65
N PHE A 438 13.41 10.60 -3.27
CA PHE A 438 13.49 12.06 -3.21
C PHE A 438 14.52 12.55 -2.19
N LEU A 439 14.57 11.97 -0.98
CA LEU A 439 15.57 12.31 0.04
C LEU A 439 16.99 11.97 -0.42
N VAL A 440 17.17 10.83 -1.08
CA VAL A 440 18.45 10.46 -1.69
C VAL A 440 18.85 11.46 -2.78
N ALA A 441 17.90 11.92 -3.60
CA ALA A 441 18.16 12.94 -4.62
C ALA A 441 18.59 14.29 -3.99
N LEU A 442 17.89 14.76 -2.96
CA LEU A 442 18.27 15.97 -2.20
C LEU A 442 19.68 15.85 -1.63
N ARG A 443 20.02 14.70 -1.04
CA ARG A 443 21.37 14.47 -0.53
C ARG A 443 22.41 14.51 -1.66
N LYS A 444 22.16 13.88 -2.81
CA LYS A 444 23.06 13.94 -3.97
C LYS A 444 23.27 15.38 -4.45
N MET A 445 22.22 16.21 -4.49
CA MET A 445 22.32 17.63 -4.85
C MET A 445 23.18 18.45 -3.89
N SER A 446 23.26 18.05 -2.62
CA SER A 446 24.07 18.75 -1.61
C SER A 446 25.55 18.36 -1.59
N VAL A 447 25.96 17.26 -2.25
CA VAL A 447 27.35 16.78 -2.29
C VAL A 447 28.35 17.86 -2.75
N PRO A 448 28.09 18.67 -3.81
CA PRO A 448 29.01 19.73 -4.20
C PRO A 448 28.96 20.98 -3.29
N LEU A 449 28.08 21.05 -2.30
CA LEU A 449 27.86 22.27 -1.50
C LEU A 449 28.73 22.27 -0.22
N PRO A 450 29.36 23.41 0.15
CA PRO A 450 30.31 23.48 1.27
C PRO A 450 29.68 23.21 2.65
N GLY A 451 28.43 23.61 2.85
CA GLY A 451 27.63 23.43 4.06
C GLY A 451 26.89 22.09 4.13
N GLY A 452 27.06 21.24 3.12
CA GLY A 452 26.63 19.84 3.08
C GLY A 452 25.12 19.60 3.22
N PHE A 453 24.80 18.40 3.71
CA PHE A 453 23.44 17.92 3.94
C PHE A 453 23.16 17.78 5.44
N ARG A 454 22.02 18.28 5.91
CA ARG A 454 21.50 18.00 7.26
C ARG A 454 20.06 17.53 7.15
N CYS A 455 19.68 16.52 7.92
CA CYS A 455 18.31 16.06 7.98
C CYS A 455 17.98 15.55 9.38
N ALA A 456 16.87 16.03 9.93
CA ALA A 456 16.43 15.69 11.29
C ALA A 456 14.91 15.52 11.36
N GLY A 457 14.43 14.86 12.42
CA GLY A 457 13.00 14.85 12.78
C GLY A 457 12.18 13.66 12.26
N PHE A 458 12.79 12.61 11.70
CA PHE A 458 12.02 11.41 11.34
C PHE A 458 11.56 10.64 12.58
N HIS A 459 10.25 10.40 12.66
CA HIS A 459 9.63 9.63 13.73
C HIS A 459 8.65 8.57 13.20
N GLY A 460 8.23 7.64 14.08
CA GLY A 460 7.18 6.67 13.80
C GLY A 460 7.37 5.86 12.51
N ASN A 461 6.32 5.81 11.68
CA ASN A 461 6.29 5.04 10.43
C ASN A 461 7.37 5.49 9.44
N ALA A 462 7.65 6.78 9.35
CA ALA A 462 8.67 7.30 8.42
C ALA A 462 10.08 6.79 8.78
N ARG A 463 10.42 6.78 10.08
CA ARG A 463 11.68 6.20 10.57
C ARG A 463 11.75 4.69 10.30
N GLN A 464 10.64 3.98 10.47
CA GLN A 464 10.57 2.54 10.17
C GLN A 464 10.80 2.25 8.68
N THR A 465 10.25 3.06 7.76
CA THR A 465 10.51 2.92 6.32
C THR A 465 12.01 3.10 6.02
N LEU A 466 12.66 4.12 6.59
CA LEU A 466 14.10 4.35 6.42
C LEU A 466 14.96 3.18 6.94
N ALA A 467 14.57 2.61 8.08
CA ALA A 467 15.24 1.44 8.65
C ALA A 467 15.15 0.22 7.72
N ILE A 468 13.97 -0.04 7.15
CA ILE A 468 13.75 -1.13 6.20
C ILE A 468 14.58 -0.93 4.94
N ALA A 469 14.67 0.31 4.45
CA ALA A 469 15.52 0.69 3.32
C ALA A 469 17.02 0.67 3.66
N ARG A 470 17.40 0.49 4.93
CA ARG A 470 18.78 0.57 5.45
C ARG A 470 19.43 1.93 5.20
N LEU A 471 18.66 3.00 5.29
CA LEU A 471 19.11 4.37 5.05
C LEU A 471 19.01 5.25 6.31
N GLU A 472 18.67 4.67 7.46
CA GLU A 472 18.57 5.42 8.73
C GLU A 472 19.86 6.17 9.08
N THR A 473 21.03 5.57 8.85
CA THR A 473 22.34 6.19 9.08
C THR A 473 22.70 7.25 8.04
N LEU A 474 22.00 7.27 6.90
CA LEU A 474 22.23 8.24 5.85
C LEU A 474 21.54 9.59 6.11
N PHE A 475 20.61 9.64 7.05
CA PHE A 475 19.75 10.79 7.33
C PHE A 475 19.72 11.14 8.83
N THR A 476 20.73 10.75 9.59
CA THR A 476 20.95 11.18 10.98
C THR A 476 21.88 12.39 11.05
N ASP A 477 21.72 13.22 12.08
CA ASP A 477 22.45 14.49 12.27
C ASP A 477 23.99 14.38 12.18
N ASP A 478 24.54 13.18 12.43
CA ASP A 478 25.99 12.89 12.42
C ASP A 478 26.49 12.12 11.17
N ALA A 479 25.71 12.03 10.08
CA ALA A 479 26.13 11.25 8.91
C ALA A 479 27.39 11.86 8.25
N PRO A 480 28.55 11.16 8.25
CA PRO A 480 29.75 11.68 7.60
C PRO A 480 29.50 11.82 6.09
N GLY A 481 30.02 12.92 5.52
CA GLY A 481 30.06 13.14 4.08
C GLY A 481 30.71 11.94 3.39
N ILE A 482 30.12 11.45 2.30
CA ILE A 482 30.69 10.33 1.55
C ILE A 482 31.99 10.83 0.90
N GLY A 483 33.10 10.48 1.53
CA GLY A 483 34.45 10.89 1.15
C GLY A 483 35.52 10.16 1.96
N ALA A 484 35.33 8.86 2.19
CA ALA A 484 36.41 7.93 2.58
C ALA A 484 35.94 6.50 2.31
N THR A 485 36.24 5.97 1.13
CA THR A 485 36.41 4.53 0.92
C THR A 485 37.62 4.04 1.72
N PRO A 486 37.62 2.83 2.30
CA PRO A 486 38.81 1.99 2.27
C PRO A 486 39.07 1.49 0.85
#